data_AF-A0A8J7XRF2-F1
#
_entry.id   AF-A0A8J7XRF2-F1
#
_cell.length_a   1.000
_cell.length_b   1.000
_cell.length_c   1.000
_cell.angle_alpha   90.00
_cell.angle_beta   90.00
_cell.angle_gamma   90.00
#
_symmetry.space_group_name_H-M   'P 1'
#
loop_
_entity.id
_entity.type
_entity.pdbx_description
1 polymer ?
#
loop_
_entity_poly.entity_id
_entity_poly.type
_entity_poly.pdbx_seq_one_letter_code
_entity_poly.pdbx_strand_id
1 'polypeptide(L)' 'MLIPHKYEDISQNILSVGLDILHILERRRNIYNLYKELVRTRDDEYELSLNKFFLTLDFLYAVGIIDLDKESVVRLR' A
#
# COMPACT_ATOMS: atom_id res chain seq x y z
N MET A 1 6.36 -9.64 -14.73
CA MET A 1 5.74 -8.53 -15.49
C MET A 1 6.87 -7.69 -16.06
N LEU A 2 6.99 -7.57 -17.38
CA LEU A 2 7.96 -6.67 -18.01
C LEU A 2 7.34 -5.27 -18.01
N ILE A 3 7.59 -4.46 -16.99
CA ILE A 3 7.11 -3.08 -16.93
C ILE A 3 8.09 -2.21 -17.75
N PRO A 4 7.65 -1.53 -18.82
CA PRO A 4 8.53 -0.67 -19.59
C PRO A 4 8.97 0.52 -18.72
N HIS A 5 10.26 0.55 -18.34
CA HIS A 5 10.90 1.57 -17.50
C HIS A 5 10.74 3.03 -17.95
N LYS A 6 10.15 3.28 -19.12
CA LYS A 6 10.17 4.58 -19.80
C LYS A 6 9.02 5.51 -19.40
N TYR A 7 7.99 5.03 -18.69
CA TYR A 7 6.76 5.79 -18.45
C TYR A 7 6.17 5.71 -17.03
N GLU A 8 6.67 4.84 -16.16
CA GLU A 8 6.18 4.73 -14.78
C GLU A 8 7.35 4.58 -13.81
N ASP A 9 7.38 5.47 -12.81
CA ASP A 9 8.25 5.30 -11.66
C ASP A 9 7.81 4.04 -10.90
N ILE A 10 8.62 2.98 -10.97
CA ILE A 10 8.31 1.67 -10.40
C ILE A 10 8.10 1.76 -8.88
N SER A 11 8.77 2.72 -8.22
CA SER A 11 8.60 3.00 -6.79
C SER A 11 7.16 3.39 -6.42
N GLN A 12 6.43 3.92 -7.39
CA GLN A 12 5.10 4.48 -7.26
C GLN A 12 3.99 3.54 -7.77
N ASN A 13 4.28 2.35 -8.28
CA ASN A 13 3.22 1.46 -8.76
C ASN A 13 2.48 0.76 -7.60
N ILE A 14 1.24 0.31 -7.85
CA ILE A 14 0.37 -0.32 -6.85
C ILE A 14 1.03 -1.55 -6.22
N LEU A 15 1.84 -2.29 -6.97
CA LEU A 15 2.51 -3.49 -6.48
C LEU A 15 3.61 -3.14 -5.46
N SER A 16 4.41 -2.11 -5.75
CA SER A 16 5.46 -1.60 -4.88
C SER A 16 4.88 -1.05 -3.57
N VAL A 17 3.86 -0.19 -3.68
CA VAL A 17 3.12 0.33 -2.52
C VAL A 17 2.49 -0.83 -1.72
N GLY A 18 1.96 -1.84 -2.42
CA GLY A 18 1.35 -3.01 -1.80
C GLY A 18 2.36 -3.83 -1.00
N LEU A 19 3.56 -4.04 -1.53
CA LEU A 19 4.64 -4.72 -0.82
C LEU A 19 5.05 -3.97 0.45
N ASP A 20 5.18 -2.65 0.38
CA ASP A 20 5.50 -1.82 1.53
C ASP A 20 4.40 -1.92 2.61
N ILE A 21 3.13 -1.85 2.19
CA ILE A 21 1.98 -2.05 3.08
C ILE A 21 2.08 -3.41 3.77
N LEU A 22 2.33 -4.50 3.02
CA LEU A 22 2.40 -5.85 3.59
C LEU A 22 3.60 -6.07 4.50
N HIS A 23 4.69 -5.34 4.28
CA HIS A 23 5.86 -5.35 5.15
C HIS A 23 5.57 -4.69 6.50
N ILE A 24 4.83 -3.58 6.49
CA ILE A 24 4.47 -2.82 7.70
C ILE A 24 3.25 -3.42 8.42
N LEU A 25 2.37 -4.13 7.70
CA LEU A 25 1.14 -4.71 8.22
C LEU A 25 1.36 -6.08 8.88
N GLU A 26 2.02 -6.08 10.04
CA GLU A 26 2.24 -7.31 10.83
C GLU A 26 1.01 -7.74 11.64
N ARG A 27 0.15 -6.79 12.01
CA ARG A 27 -1.04 -6.97 12.85
C ARG A 27 -2.17 -6.06 12.38
N ARG A 28 -3.37 -6.21 12.95
CA ARG A 28 -4.47 -5.29 12.68
C ARG A 28 -4.05 -3.85 12.98
N ARG A 29 -4.25 -2.93 12.03
CA ARG A 29 -3.92 -1.52 12.17
C ARG A 29 -5.06 -0.64 11.70
N ASN A 30 -5.15 0.54 12.31
CA ASN A 30 -6.01 1.60 11.78
C ASN A 30 -5.46 2.09 10.44
N ILE A 31 -6.34 2.30 9.46
CA ILE A 31 -6.00 2.66 8.07
C ILE A 31 -5.20 3.98 8.00
N TYR A 32 -5.61 4.98 8.77
CA TYR A 32 -4.94 6.28 8.80
C TYR A 32 -3.54 6.21 9.41
N ASN A 33 -3.37 5.41 10.47
CA ASN A 33 -2.06 5.20 11.08
C ASN A 33 -1.12 4.42 10.15
N LEU A 34 -1.65 3.43 9.41
CA LEU A 34 -0.89 2.72 8.39
C LEU A 34 -0.42 3.68 7.28
N TYR A 35 -1.30 4.55 6.77
CA TYR A 35 -0.94 5.55 5.77
C TYR A 35 0.16 6.50 6.28
N LYS A 36 0.02 7.03 7.49
CA LYS A 36 1.05 7.89 8.10
C LYS A 36 2.40 7.22 8.23
N GLU A 37 2.41 5.95 8.63
CA GLU A 37 3.66 5.20 8.75
C GLU A 37 4.27 4.95 7.39
N LEU A 38 3.47 4.55 6.42
CA LEU A 38 3.90 4.31 5.04
C LEU A 38 4.55 5.56 4.42
N VAL A 39 3.93 6.73 4.59
CA VAL A 39 4.49 8.03 4.14
C VAL A 39 5.80 8.35 4.85
N ARG A 40 5.98 7.98 6.12
CA ARG A 40 7.23 8.19 6.86
C ARG A 40 8.35 7.23 6.45
N THR A 41 8.02 5.98 6.12
CA THR A 41 9.00 4.97 5.67
C THR A 41 9.46 5.18 4.24
N ARG A 42 8.65 5.83 3.42
CA ARG A 42 9.05 6.23 2.08
C ARG A 42 9.86 7.51 2.20
N ASP A 43 11.18 7.35 2.22
CA ASP A 43 12.13 8.45 2.09
C ASP A 43 11.84 9.23 0.79
N ASP A 44 11.94 10.55 0.86
CA ASP A 44 11.40 11.56 -0.06
C ASP A 44 11.62 11.37 -1.58
N GLU A 45 10.63 11.83 -2.37
CA GLU A 45 10.73 12.52 -3.69
C GLU A 45 9.35 12.60 -4.37
N TYR A 46 8.44 11.67 -4.03
CA TYR A 46 7.09 11.62 -4.57
C TYR A 46 6.07 11.30 -3.48
N GLU A 47 5.27 12.30 -3.13
CA GLU A 47 4.21 12.19 -2.14
C GLU A 47 3.23 11.05 -2.52
N LEU A 48 3.11 10.03 -1.68
CA LEU A 48 2.13 8.97 -1.88
C LEU A 48 0.74 9.57 -1.76
N SER A 49 0.05 9.77 -2.89
CA SER A 49 -1.32 10.26 -2.85
C SER A 49 -2.24 9.31 -2.08
N LEU A 50 -3.20 9.87 -1.34
CA LEU A 50 -4.26 9.10 -0.67
C LEU A 50 -5.00 8.16 -1.63
N ASN A 51 -5.29 8.62 -2.85
CA ASN A 51 -5.98 7.82 -3.86
C ASN A 51 -5.19 6.55 -4.21
N LYS A 52 -3.87 6.68 -4.39
CA LYS A 52 -3.01 5.53 -4.69
C LYS A 52 -2.92 4.56 -3.51
N PHE A 53 -2.88 5.08 -2.29
CA PHE A 53 -2.95 4.25 -1.09
C PHE A 53 -4.26 3.43 -1.03
N PHE A 54 -5.42 4.06 -1.21
CA PHE A 54 -6.70 3.36 -1.20
C PHE A 54 -6.84 2.36 -2.36
N LEU A 55 -6.45 2.74 -3.58
CA LEU A 55 -6.44 1.81 -4.72
C LEU A 55 -5.57 0.58 -4.46
N THR A 56 -4.47 0.75 -3.71
CA THR A 56 -3.61 -0.36 -3.33
C THR A 56 -4.26 -1.25 -2.29
N LEU A 57 -4.95 -0.68 -1.29
CA LEU A 57 -5.74 -1.47 -0.34
C LEU A 57 -6.89 -2.23 -1.04
N ASP A 58 -7.60 -1.57 -1.95
CA ASP A 58 -8.67 -2.20 -2.73
C ASP A 58 -8.15 -3.37 -3.55
N PHE A 59 -6.99 -3.20 -4.19
CA PHE A 59 -6.31 -4.27 -4.91
C PHE A 59 -5.97 -5.44 -3.98
N LEU A 60 -5.28 -5.18 -2.86
CA LEU A 60 -4.88 -6.21 -1.89
C LEU A 60 -6.08 -6.96 -1.30
N TYR A 61 -7.18 -6.25 -1.05
CA TYR A 61 -8.44 -6.82 -0.60
C TYR A 61 -9.06 -7.70 -1.69
N ALA A 62 -9.12 -7.21 -2.94
CA ALA A 62 -9.70 -7.95 -4.06
C ALA A 62 -8.97 -9.27 -4.36
N VAL A 63 -7.65 -9.32 -4.13
CA VAL A 63 -6.86 -10.55 -4.28
C VAL A 63 -6.82 -11.42 -3.01
N GLY A 64 -7.54 -11.03 -1.94
CA GLY A 64 -7.69 -11.81 -0.72
C GLY A 64 -6.45 -11.85 0.17
N ILE A 65 -5.54 -10.88 0.06
CA ILE A 65 -4.32 -10.82 0.90
C ILE A 65 -4.60 -10.10 2.24
N ILE A 66 -5.53 -9.15 2.25
CA ILE A 66 -5.92 -8.41 3.44
C ILE A 66 -7.43 -8.46 3.62
N ASP A 67 -7.86 -8.21 4.85
CA ASP A 67 -9.25 -7.91 5.18
C ASP A 67 -9.39 -6.46 5.66
N LEU A 68 -10.51 -5.85 5.32
CA LEU A 68 -10.83 -4.46 5.61
C LEU A 68 -12.09 -4.40 6.46
N ASP A 69 -11.99 -3.66 7.56
CA ASP A 69 -13.09 -3.27 8.43
C ASP A 69 -13.18 -1.74 8.45
N LYS A 70 -14.25 -1.16 9.01
CA LYS A 70 -14.61 0.27 8.90
C LYS A 70 -13.44 1.26 9.01
N GLU A 71 -12.50 1.00 9.90
CA GLU A 71 -11.32 1.85 10.08
C GLU A 71 -10.01 1.05 10.18
N SER A 72 -10.04 -0.26 9.93
CA SER A 72 -8.88 -1.10 10.19
C SER A 72 -8.61 -2.10 9.08
N VAL A 73 -7.34 -2.45 8.94
CA VAL A 73 -6.85 -3.41 7.96
C VAL A 73 -6.03 -4.47 8.67
N VAL A 74 -6.15 -5.72 8.23
CA VAL A 74 -5.39 -6.85 8.75
C VAL A 74 -4.94 -7.76 7.62
N ARG A 75 -3.74 -8.31 7.72
CA ARG A 75 -3.24 -9.29 6.77
C ARG A 75 -3.87 -10.65 7.00
N LEU A 76 -4.38 -11.28 5.94
CA LEU A 76 -4.86 -12.66 5.95
C LEU A 76 -3.65 -13.59 5.79
N ARG A 77 -3.66 -14.73 6.48
CA ARG A 77 -2.55 -15.71 6.49
C ARG A 77 -2.52 -16.52 5.21
#